data_AF-A0A2V9XA28-F1
#
_entry.id   AF-A0A2V9XA28-F1
#
_cell.length_a   1.000
_cell.length_b   1.000
_cell.length_c   1.000
_cell.angle_alpha   90.00
_cell.angle_beta   90.00
_cell.angle_gamma   90.00
#
_symmetry.space_group_name_H-M   'P 1'
#
loop_
_entity.id
_entity.type
_entity.pdbx_description
1 polymer ?
#
loop_
_entity_poly.entity_id
_entity_poly.type
_entity_poly.pdbx_seq_one_letter_code
_entity_poly.pdbx_strand_id
1 'polypeptide(L)'
;MREMIQHIEERSESPELTRALRRQALGRGADDSGVTAGELEGVLRRNRSRWVRNKLVRVGMRRAQYLGWPNTYTFTKSLGESILARRGKDLPIAVVRPSIVESSRQSPFSGWNEGINTSGPLSYLLGTNFRQLPSNAKKCLDVIPVDMVCRGMTLIGAALIERKNARMYQLATSGINPCDMGRSIELTGLAHRKHYRTQQGIEHWLKVKFETIPVSKQRYERLSIPMQKAVVSGINRFAEKLSMKKPPLAKAERDLNRAEKLIELYEPFILHNEHVFECENARLLSAVLPDDERSAFAFEPEAIDWWDYWINIHVPALRRWCYPLMEGRPLESRPPRDLGWGPEPSAAAAVAHSGENR
;
A
#
# COMPACT_ATOMS: atom_id res chain seq x y z
N MET A 1 -4.18 -25.77 -13.85
CA MET A 1 -3.56 -24.90 -12.82
C MET A 1 -2.80 -25.72 -11.79
N ARG A 2 -3.40 -26.76 -11.19
CA ARG A 2 -2.70 -27.67 -10.26
C ARG A 2 -1.45 -28.30 -10.88
N GLU A 3 -1.57 -28.85 -12.08
CA GLU A 3 -0.42 -29.37 -12.85
C GLU A 3 0.71 -28.35 -13.03
N MET A 4 0.37 -27.09 -13.31
CA MET A 4 1.39 -26.04 -13.48
C MET A 4 2.07 -25.66 -12.14
N ILE A 5 1.35 -25.74 -11.02
CA ILE A 5 1.93 -25.55 -9.69
C ILE A 5 2.87 -26.71 -9.37
N GLN A 6 2.40 -27.94 -9.55
CA GLN A 6 3.20 -29.15 -9.36
C GLN A 6 4.47 -29.12 -10.21
N HIS A 7 4.37 -28.76 -11.49
CA HIS A 7 5.54 -28.61 -12.36
C HIS A 7 6.53 -27.54 -11.88
N ILE A 8 6.05 -26.45 -11.26
CA ILE A 8 6.94 -25.43 -10.68
C ILE A 8 7.66 -25.98 -9.44
N GLU A 9 6.97 -26.74 -8.61
CA GLU A 9 7.54 -27.39 -7.41
C GLU A 9 8.55 -28.47 -7.79
N GLU A 10 8.22 -29.36 -8.73
CA GLU A 10 9.16 -30.36 -9.26
C GLU A 10 10.40 -29.68 -9.87
N ARG A 11 10.22 -28.62 -10.64
CA ARG A 11 11.32 -27.86 -11.22
C ARG A 11 12.12 -27.08 -10.17
N SER A 12 11.54 -26.76 -9.01
CA SER A 12 12.30 -26.11 -7.94
C SER A 12 13.36 -27.02 -7.38
N GLU A 13 13.10 -28.34 -7.41
CA GLU A 13 13.99 -29.39 -6.96
C GLU A 13 14.98 -29.90 -8.03
N SER A 14 14.92 -29.35 -9.24
CA SER A 14 15.74 -29.84 -10.35
C SER A 14 17.25 -29.52 -10.17
N PRO A 15 18.16 -30.43 -10.63
CA PRO A 15 19.60 -30.17 -10.62
C PRO A 15 19.99 -28.95 -11.46
N GLU A 16 19.26 -28.66 -12.54
CA GLU A 16 19.49 -27.51 -13.44
C GLU A 16 19.24 -26.21 -12.69
N LEU A 17 18.12 -26.11 -11.97
CA LEU A 17 17.83 -24.91 -11.19
C LEU A 17 18.83 -24.75 -10.05
N THR A 18 19.18 -25.84 -9.37
CA THR A 18 20.21 -25.83 -8.30
C THR A 18 21.54 -25.27 -8.82
N ARG A 19 22.01 -25.76 -9.98
CA ARG A 19 23.22 -25.25 -10.65
C ARG A 19 23.10 -23.79 -11.07
N ALA A 20 21.92 -23.35 -11.51
CA ALA A 20 21.69 -21.96 -11.90
C ALA A 20 21.70 -21.02 -10.68
N LEU A 21 21.04 -21.39 -9.59
CA LEU A 21 21.01 -20.62 -8.34
C LEU A 21 22.40 -20.54 -7.69
N ARG A 22 23.19 -21.62 -7.75
CA ARG A 22 24.58 -21.63 -7.27
C ARG A 22 25.46 -20.66 -8.06
N ARG A 23 25.38 -20.70 -9.40
CA ARG A 23 26.06 -19.71 -10.26
C ARG A 23 25.63 -18.27 -9.96
N GLN A 24 24.35 -18.04 -9.68
CA GLN A 24 23.85 -16.72 -9.33
C GLN A 24 24.37 -16.24 -7.96
N ALA A 25 24.48 -17.14 -6.99
CA ALA A 25 24.96 -16.81 -5.64
C ALA A 25 26.45 -16.48 -5.61
N LEU A 26 27.28 -17.22 -6.36
CA LEU A 26 28.73 -17.04 -6.41
C LEU A 26 29.16 -15.89 -7.34
N GLY A 27 28.30 -15.44 -8.26
CA GLY A 27 28.66 -14.42 -9.26
C GLY A 27 29.51 -14.99 -10.40
N ARG A 28 29.77 -14.17 -11.43
CA ARG A 28 30.62 -14.59 -12.56
C ARG A 28 32.08 -14.63 -12.10
N GLY A 29 32.60 -15.82 -11.81
CA GLY A 29 34.04 -16.07 -11.63
C GLY A 29 34.57 -16.07 -10.19
N ALA A 30 33.73 -16.22 -9.16
CA ALA A 30 34.23 -16.44 -7.80
C ALA A 30 34.40 -17.94 -7.52
N ASP A 31 35.58 -18.32 -7.03
CA ASP A 31 35.87 -19.66 -6.51
C ASP A 31 35.14 -19.93 -5.20
N ASP A 32 34.87 -21.20 -4.91
CA ASP A 32 34.24 -21.73 -3.69
C ASP A 32 35.07 -21.45 -2.40
N SER A 33 36.19 -20.75 -2.50
CA SER A 33 37.23 -20.63 -1.46
C SER A 33 36.91 -19.67 -0.30
N GLY A 34 35.82 -18.90 -0.37
CA GLY A 34 35.51 -17.84 0.60
C GLY A 34 34.16 -17.93 1.32
N VAL A 35 33.29 -18.90 1.00
CA VAL A 35 31.93 -19.00 1.58
C VAL A 35 31.77 -20.35 2.27
N THR A 36 31.33 -20.37 3.52
CA THR A 36 31.11 -21.64 4.22
C THR A 36 29.96 -22.42 3.59
N ALA A 37 30.04 -23.75 3.57
CA ALA A 37 29.01 -24.60 2.94
C ALA A 37 27.60 -24.33 3.48
N GLY A 38 27.46 -24.07 4.79
CA GLY A 38 26.18 -23.74 5.43
C GLY A 38 25.61 -22.37 5.02
N GLU A 39 26.46 -21.36 4.81
CA GLU A 39 26.02 -20.06 4.31
C GLU A 39 25.51 -20.16 2.86
N LEU A 40 26.23 -20.90 2.01
CA LEU A 40 25.84 -21.13 0.63
C LEU A 40 24.50 -21.86 0.54
N GLU A 41 24.30 -22.90 1.35
CA GLU A 41 23.03 -23.64 1.43
C GLU A 41 21.88 -22.73 1.88
N GLY A 42 22.10 -21.90 2.91
CA GLY A 42 21.13 -20.92 3.37
C GLY A 42 20.73 -19.91 2.28
N VAL A 43 21.70 -19.42 1.49
CA VAL A 43 21.46 -18.54 0.34
C VAL A 43 20.66 -19.26 -0.76
N LEU A 44 21.04 -20.49 -1.10
CA LEU A 44 20.37 -21.30 -2.12
C LEU A 44 18.91 -21.57 -1.74
N ARG A 45 18.64 -21.94 -0.49
CA ARG A 45 17.29 -22.14 0.02
C ARG A 45 16.43 -20.88 -0.13
N ARG A 46 16.94 -19.72 0.31
CA ARG A 46 16.23 -18.44 0.19
C ARG A 46 15.96 -18.08 -1.28
N ASN A 47 16.95 -18.27 -2.15
CA ASN A 47 16.82 -17.98 -3.58
C ASN A 47 15.82 -18.92 -4.26
N ARG A 48 15.80 -20.20 -3.89
CA ARG A 48 14.82 -21.18 -4.38
C ARG A 48 13.41 -20.81 -3.95
N SER A 49 13.17 -20.54 -2.66
CA SER A 49 11.85 -20.10 -2.19
C SER A 49 11.40 -18.81 -2.89
N ARG A 50 12.32 -17.88 -3.16
CA ARG A 50 12.02 -16.66 -3.93
C ARG A 50 11.68 -16.99 -5.39
N TRP A 51 12.39 -17.91 -6.02
CA TRP A 51 12.11 -18.36 -7.38
C TRP A 51 10.73 -18.97 -7.50
N VAL A 52 10.39 -19.91 -6.61
CA VAL A 52 9.06 -20.57 -6.55
C VAL A 52 7.98 -19.52 -6.36
N ARG A 53 8.11 -18.67 -5.33
CA ARG A 53 7.15 -17.59 -5.06
C ARG A 53 6.92 -16.71 -6.29
N ASN A 54 7.99 -16.28 -6.96
CA ASN A 54 7.88 -15.43 -8.14
C ASN A 54 7.17 -16.13 -9.32
N LYS A 55 7.36 -17.44 -9.48
CA LYS A 55 6.66 -18.22 -10.51
C LYS A 55 5.18 -18.40 -10.17
N LEU A 56 4.86 -18.73 -8.93
CA LEU A 56 3.48 -18.85 -8.45
C LEU A 56 2.71 -17.53 -8.52
N VAL A 57 3.34 -16.41 -8.16
CA VAL A 57 2.75 -15.06 -8.32
C VAL A 57 2.39 -14.80 -9.79
N ARG A 58 3.28 -15.14 -10.75
CA ARG A 58 2.96 -14.98 -12.18
C ARG A 58 1.81 -15.87 -12.63
N VAL A 59 1.75 -17.11 -12.16
CA VAL A 59 0.63 -18.03 -12.44
C VAL A 59 -0.68 -17.46 -11.90
N GLY A 60 -0.67 -16.98 -10.65
CA GLY A 60 -1.82 -16.33 -10.03
C GLY A 60 -2.26 -15.08 -10.78
N MET A 61 -1.32 -14.20 -11.15
CA MET A 61 -1.61 -12.98 -11.91
C MET A 61 -2.23 -13.29 -13.28
N ARG A 62 -1.68 -14.26 -14.03
CA ARG A 62 -2.27 -14.70 -15.30
C ARG A 62 -3.68 -15.24 -15.12
N ARG A 63 -3.93 -16.00 -14.05
CA ARG A 63 -5.26 -16.54 -13.76
C ARG A 63 -6.25 -15.42 -13.42
N ALA A 64 -5.84 -14.45 -12.61
CA ALA A 64 -6.65 -13.28 -12.30
C ALA A 64 -7.02 -12.51 -13.58
N GLN A 65 -6.03 -12.17 -14.40
CA GLN A 65 -6.21 -11.44 -15.66
C GLN A 65 -7.10 -12.19 -16.65
N TYR A 66 -6.91 -13.51 -16.80
CA TYR A 66 -7.76 -14.35 -17.64
C TYR A 66 -9.24 -14.30 -17.22
N LEU A 67 -9.51 -14.13 -15.92
CA LEU A 67 -10.85 -14.02 -15.36
C LEU A 67 -11.34 -12.56 -15.26
N GLY A 68 -10.63 -11.60 -15.87
CA GLY A 68 -11.02 -10.19 -15.88
C GLY A 68 -10.59 -9.39 -14.64
N TRP A 69 -9.78 -9.95 -13.74
CA TRP A 69 -9.30 -9.26 -12.55
C TRP A 69 -7.92 -8.62 -12.77
N PRO A 70 -7.71 -7.36 -12.36
CA PRO A 70 -6.46 -6.64 -12.63
C PRO A 70 -5.26 -7.24 -11.91
N ASN A 71 -5.47 -7.84 -10.74
CA ASN A 71 -4.41 -8.47 -9.95
C ASN A 71 -4.94 -9.62 -9.08
N THR A 72 -4.03 -10.35 -8.44
CA THR A 72 -4.39 -11.46 -7.55
C THR A 72 -5.16 -11.01 -6.32
N TYR A 73 -4.97 -9.78 -5.82
CA TYR A 73 -5.65 -9.28 -4.63
C TYR A 73 -7.15 -9.08 -4.87
N THR A 74 -7.51 -8.35 -5.92
CA THR A 74 -8.91 -8.13 -6.31
C THR A 74 -9.59 -9.45 -6.67
N PHE A 75 -8.88 -10.35 -7.35
CA PHE A 75 -9.36 -11.70 -7.64
C PHE A 75 -9.65 -12.51 -6.37
N THR A 76 -8.74 -12.53 -5.39
CA THR A 76 -8.96 -13.31 -4.16
C THR A 76 -10.08 -12.74 -3.29
N LYS A 77 -10.24 -11.41 -3.23
CA LYS A 77 -11.38 -10.77 -2.56
C LYS A 77 -12.70 -11.16 -3.22
N SER A 78 -12.77 -11.12 -4.55
CA SER A 78 -13.96 -11.57 -5.29
C SER A 78 -14.28 -13.06 -5.06
N LEU A 79 -13.27 -13.93 -5.03
CA LEU A 79 -13.46 -15.34 -4.71
C LEU A 79 -14.04 -15.53 -3.30
N GLY A 80 -13.53 -14.78 -2.31
CA GLY A 80 -14.04 -14.81 -0.95
C GLY A 80 -15.53 -14.45 -0.90
N GLU A 81 -15.91 -13.34 -1.53
CA GLU A 81 -17.32 -12.94 -1.61
C GLU A 81 -18.19 -13.96 -2.36
N SER A 82 -17.67 -14.56 -3.43
CA SER A 82 -18.37 -15.60 -4.19
C SER A 82 -18.62 -16.86 -3.34
N ILE A 83 -17.68 -17.22 -2.47
CA ILE A 83 -17.84 -18.34 -1.53
C ILE A 83 -18.91 -18.00 -0.49
N LEU A 84 -18.87 -16.79 0.09
CA LEU A 84 -19.88 -16.33 1.04
C LEU A 84 -21.28 -16.32 0.40
N ALA A 85 -21.39 -15.84 -0.84
CA ALA A 85 -22.65 -15.82 -1.57
C ALA A 85 -23.23 -17.22 -1.84
N ARG A 86 -22.38 -18.24 -2.00
CA ARG A 86 -22.78 -19.62 -2.28
C ARG A 86 -23.03 -20.45 -1.02
N ARG A 87 -22.25 -20.24 0.04
CA ARG A 87 -22.20 -21.11 1.22
C ARG A 87 -22.71 -20.45 2.50
N GLY A 88 -22.88 -19.13 2.52
CA GLY A 88 -23.27 -18.37 3.71
C GLY A 88 -24.73 -17.92 3.74
N LYS A 89 -25.63 -18.54 2.96
CA LYS A 89 -27.03 -18.10 2.85
C LYS A 89 -27.80 -18.12 4.18
N ASP A 90 -27.46 -19.06 5.06
CA ASP A 90 -28.15 -19.25 6.34
C ASP A 90 -27.47 -18.51 7.51
N LEU A 91 -26.47 -17.68 7.21
CA LEU A 91 -25.71 -16.92 8.20
C LEU A 91 -26.04 -15.43 8.12
N PRO A 92 -26.09 -14.70 9.26
CA PRO A 92 -26.09 -13.24 9.25
C PRO A 92 -24.78 -12.72 8.69
N ILE A 93 -24.75 -12.37 7.41
CA ILE A 93 -23.56 -11.83 6.74
C ILE A 93 -23.88 -10.47 6.13
N ALA A 94 -23.06 -9.48 6.48
CA ALA A 94 -22.93 -8.22 5.75
C ALA A 94 -21.54 -8.17 5.08
N VAL A 95 -21.50 -7.89 3.77
CA VAL A 95 -20.25 -7.70 3.03
C VAL A 95 -19.91 -6.21 3.02
N VAL A 96 -18.78 -5.84 3.61
CA VAL A 96 -18.30 -4.44 3.61
C VAL A 96 -17.17 -4.29 2.60
N ARG A 97 -17.30 -3.29 1.72
CA ARG A 97 -16.36 -2.96 0.65
C ARG A 97 -15.91 -1.51 0.82
N PRO A 98 -14.84 -1.26 1.59
CA PRO A 98 -14.25 0.07 1.61
C PRO A 98 -13.52 0.34 0.29
N SER A 99 -13.45 1.61 -0.10
CA SER A 99 -12.54 2.07 -1.15
C SER A 99 -11.09 2.11 -0.65
N ILE A 100 -10.21 2.89 -1.28
CA ILE A 100 -8.81 2.94 -0.90
C ILE A 100 -8.69 3.57 0.50
N VAL A 101 -8.43 2.72 1.50
CA VAL A 101 -8.34 3.17 2.89
C VAL A 101 -7.03 3.89 3.12
N GLU A 102 -7.13 5.13 3.58
CA GLU A 102 -6.00 6.01 3.86
C GLU A 102 -6.00 6.48 5.33
N SER A 103 -5.02 7.31 5.70
CA SER A 103 -4.82 7.73 7.09
C SER A 103 -6.08 8.33 7.71
N SER A 104 -6.22 8.21 9.03
CA SER A 104 -7.38 8.76 9.73
C SER A 104 -7.50 10.27 9.57
N ARG A 105 -8.75 10.75 9.53
CA ARG A 105 -9.04 12.18 9.58
C ARG A 105 -8.98 12.70 11.02
N GLN A 106 -9.58 11.96 11.95
CA GLN A 106 -9.77 12.35 13.35
C GLN A 106 -9.31 11.27 14.34
N SER A 107 -9.78 10.03 14.22
CA SER A 107 -9.60 8.99 15.25
C SER A 107 -8.64 7.88 14.79
N PRO A 108 -7.79 7.29 15.65
CA PRO A 108 -7.59 7.61 17.07
C PRO A 108 -6.87 8.95 17.30
N PHE A 109 -6.19 9.48 16.29
CA PHE A 109 -5.70 10.86 16.20
C PHE A 109 -5.55 11.20 14.72
N SER A 110 -5.46 12.48 14.36
CA SER A 110 -5.35 12.90 12.96
C SER A 110 -4.07 12.38 12.30
N GLY A 111 -4.18 11.76 11.13
CA GLY A 111 -3.03 11.22 10.40
C GLY A 111 -2.46 9.94 11.00
N TRP A 112 -3.25 9.20 11.80
CA TRP A 112 -2.89 7.83 12.16
C TRP A 112 -2.88 6.96 10.90
N ASN A 113 -1.81 6.17 10.76
CA ASN A 113 -1.62 5.27 9.63
C ASN A 113 -0.77 4.08 10.08
N GLU A 114 -0.98 2.93 9.47
CA GLU A 114 -0.25 1.71 9.76
C GLU A 114 0.41 1.14 8.50
N GLY A 115 1.73 1.00 8.54
CA GLY A 115 2.49 0.39 7.45
C GLY A 115 2.53 1.22 6.18
N ILE A 116 2.76 0.53 5.04
CA ILE A 116 2.74 1.13 3.71
C ILE A 116 1.36 0.87 3.11
N ASN A 117 0.56 1.93 3.01
CA ASN A 117 -0.77 1.87 2.42
C ASN A 117 -0.73 2.02 0.89
N THR A 118 -1.91 2.05 0.26
CA THR A 118 -2.04 2.03 -1.19
C THR A 118 -1.57 3.34 -1.84
N SER A 119 -1.87 4.52 -1.30
CA SER A 119 -1.38 5.78 -1.88
C SER A 119 0.09 6.07 -1.58
N GLY A 120 0.64 5.53 -0.49
CA GLY A 120 1.98 5.84 0.02
C GLY A 120 3.10 5.74 -1.02
N PRO A 121 3.22 4.61 -1.75
CA PRO A 121 4.20 4.47 -2.82
C PRO A 121 4.07 5.48 -3.96
N LEU A 122 2.83 5.81 -4.37
CA LEU A 122 2.59 6.81 -5.40
C LEU A 122 2.98 8.19 -4.90
N SER A 123 2.55 8.57 -3.70
CA SER A 123 2.90 9.84 -3.08
C SER A 123 4.42 9.99 -2.90
N TYR A 124 5.10 8.92 -2.46
CA TYR A 124 6.56 8.89 -2.39
C TYR A 124 7.20 9.15 -3.76
N LEU A 125 6.72 8.46 -4.81
CA LEU A 125 7.21 8.65 -6.18
C LEU A 125 7.01 10.10 -6.66
N LEU A 126 5.84 10.68 -6.39
CA LEU A 126 5.50 12.07 -6.71
C LEU A 126 6.36 13.10 -5.95
N GLY A 127 6.92 12.72 -4.80
CA GLY A 127 7.91 13.50 -4.06
C GLY A 127 9.34 13.42 -4.59
N THR A 128 9.61 12.59 -5.61
CA THR A 128 10.92 12.48 -6.26
C THR A 128 11.04 13.39 -7.49
N ASN A 129 12.10 13.24 -8.27
CA ASN A 129 12.25 13.96 -9.56
C ASN A 129 11.36 13.41 -10.68
N PHE A 130 10.50 12.43 -10.38
CA PHE A 130 9.50 11.91 -11.30
C PHE A 130 8.45 12.99 -11.62
N ARG A 131 8.14 13.22 -12.90
CA ARG A 131 7.27 14.35 -13.31
C ARG A 131 6.01 13.98 -14.07
N GLN A 132 5.92 12.77 -14.59
CA GLN A 132 4.90 12.42 -15.59
C GLN A 132 4.18 11.16 -15.16
N LEU A 133 3.10 11.32 -14.37
CA LEU A 133 2.28 10.19 -13.94
C LEU A 133 1.27 9.86 -15.04
N PRO A 134 1.28 8.64 -15.61
CA PRO A 134 0.26 8.24 -16.58
C PRO A 134 -1.04 7.99 -15.83
N SER A 135 -1.98 8.91 -15.93
CA SER A 135 -3.25 8.88 -15.19
C SER A 135 -4.35 9.56 -15.98
N ASN A 136 -5.58 9.07 -15.85
CA ASN A 136 -6.75 9.78 -16.35
C ASN A 136 -7.15 10.86 -15.35
N ALA A 137 -6.94 12.13 -15.68
CA ALA A 137 -7.14 13.24 -14.75
C ALA A 137 -8.56 13.34 -14.18
N LYS A 138 -9.59 12.96 -14.95
CA LYS A 138 -11.00 13.05 -14.54
C LYS A 138 -11.47 11.86 -13.72
N LYS A 139 -10.68 10.79 -13.71
CA LYS A 139 -11.05 9.55 -13.02
C LYS A 139 -10.94 9.74 -11.52
N CYS A 140 -11.97 9.32 -10.79
CA CYS A 140 -11.95 9.32 -9.32
C CYS A 140 -10.92 8.32 -8.79
N LEU A 141 -10.06 8.81 -7.88
CA LEU A 141 -9.24 8.00 -7.00
C LEU A 141 -10.01 7.87 -5.68
N ASP A 142 -10.83 6.83 -5.59
CA ASP A 142 -11.73 6.69 -4.45
C ASP A 142 -10.94 6.34 -3.18
N VAL A 143 -10.73 7.36 -2.36
CA VAL A 143 -10.03 7.31 -1.08
C VAL A 143 -11.04 7.50 0.04
N ILE A 144 -10.89 6.78 1.14
CA ILE A 144 -11.69 6.93 2.35
C ILE A 144 -10.78 6.91 3.60
N PRO A 145 -10.91 7.84 4.54
CA PRO A 145 -10.19 7.78 5.81
C PRO A 145 -10.56 6.53 6.62
N VAL A 146 -9.57 5.87 7.21
CA VAL A 146 -9.77 4.64 8.00
C VAL A 146 -10.77 4.78 9.14
N ASP A 147 -10.83 5.95 9.79
CA ASP A 147 -11.78 6.19 10.87
C ASP A 147 -13.23 6.27 10.39
N MET A 148 -13.48 6.78 9.20
CA MET A 148 -14.81 6.71 8.59
C MET A 148 -15.20 5.27 8.24
N VAL A 149 -14.24 4.46 7.78
CA VAL A 149 -14.47 3.02 7.55
C VAL A 149 -14.82 2.32 8.86
N CYS A 150 -14.08 2.59 9.94
CA CYS A 150 -14.36 2.02 11.26
C CYS A 150 -15.76 2.41 11.75
N ARG A 151 -16.16 3.69 11.65
CA ARG A 151 -17.51 4.14 12.00
C ARG A 151 -18.59 3.41 11.20
N GLY A 152 -18.43 3.36 9.88
CA GLY A 152 -19.35 2.64 8.99
C GLY A 152 -19.44 1.15 9.34
N MET A 153 -18.31 0.48 9.61
CA MET A 153 -18.30 -0.91 10.04
C MET A 153 -18.99 -1.14 11.39
N THR A 154 -18.85 -0.23 12.35
CA THR A 154 -19.57 -0.29 13.62
C THR A 154 -21.08 -0.20 13.42
N LEU A 155 -21.55 0.75 12.60
CA LEU A 155 -22.97 0.86 12.25
C LEU A 155 -23.51 -0.40 11.57
N ILE A 156 -22.75 -0.94 10.62
CA ILE A 156 -23.12 -2.17 9.92
C ILE A 156 -23.17 -3.35 10.89
N GLY A 157 -22.23 -3.42 11.84
CA GLY A 157 -22.23 -4.43 12.90
C GLY A 157 -23.46 -4.36 13.78
N ALA A 158 -23.86 -3.16 14.22
CA ALA A 158 -25.08 -2.95 14.98
C ALA A 158 -26.33 -3.39 14.19
N ALA A 159 -26.43 -2.97 12.92
CA ALA A 159 -27.53 -3.38 12.03
C ALA A 159 -27.57 -4.89 11.80
N LEU A 160 -26.40 -5.56 11.75
CA LEU A 160 -26.30 -7.01 11.58
C LEU A 160 -26.82 -7.77 12.80
N ILE A 161 -26.49 -7.30 14.01
CA ILE A 161 -26.99 -7.86 15.27
C ILE A 161 -28.52 -7.73 15.33
N GLU A 162 -29.04 -6.56 14.95
CA GLU A 162 -30.47 -6.25 14.89
C GLU A 162 -31.21 -6.94 13.72
N ARG A 163 -30.50 -7.66 12.84
CA ARG A 163 -31.05 -8.26 11.62
C ARG A 163 -31.73 -7.25 10.68
N LYS A 164 -31.27 -6.00 10.72
CA LYS A 164 -31.72 -4.88 9.88
C LYS A 164 -30.68 -4.49 8.81
N ASN A 165 -29.63 -5.29 8.64
CA ASN A 165 -28.58 -5.01 7.68
C ASN A 165 -29.00 -5.30 6.24
N ALA A 166 -28.48 -4.50 5.31
CA ALA A 166 -28.37 -4.85 3.91
C ALA A 166 -27.29 -5.93 3.72
N ARG A 167 -27.32 -6.60 2.57
CA ARG A 167 -26.33 -7.64 2.24
C ARG A 167 -24.94 -7.08 1.97
N MET A 168 -24.84 -5.87 1.40
CA MET A 168 -23.60 -5.29 0.92
C MET A 168 -23.57 -3.78 1.21
N TYR A 169 -22.41 -3.30 1.67
CA TYR A 169 -22.15 -1.91 1.99
C TYR A 169 -20.87 -1.47 1.33
N GLN A 170 -20.95 -0.42 0.51
CA GLN A 170 -19.78 0.32 0.05
C GLN A 170 -19.48 1.42 1.08
N LEU A 171 -18.20 1.59 1.41
CA LEU A 171 -17.72 2.70 2.25
C LEU A 171 -16.67 3.47 1.43
N ALA A 172 -17.14 4.52 0.76
CA ALA A 172 -16.40 5.16 -0.32
C ALA A 172 -16.79 6.66 -0.44
N THR A 173 -16.05 7.41 -1.25
CA THR A 173 -16.27 8.86 -1.44
C THR A 173 -16.72 9.23 -2.84
N SER A 174 -16.44 8.43 -3.86
CA SER A 174 -16.64 8.82 -5.28
C SER A 174 -18.06 9.21 -5.66
N GLY A 175 -19.09 8.61 -5.05
CA GLY A 175 -20.48 8.93 -5.35
C GLY A 175 -21.01 10.24 -4.74
N ILE A 176 -20.29 10.83 -3.77
CA ILE A 176 -20.80 11.94 -2.94
C ILE A 176 -19.81 13.10 -2.87
N ASN A 177 -18.54 12.81 -2.61
CA ASN A 177 -17.47 13.78 -2.46
C ASN A 177 -16.22 13.33 -3.23
N PRO A 178 -16.29 13.29 -4.58
CA PRO A 178 -15.22 12.72 -5.40
C PRO A 178 -13.93 13.52 -5.33
N CYS A 179 -12.80 12.81 -5.26
CA CYS A 179 -11.46 13.35 -5.51
C CYS A 179 -10.90 12.69 -6.77
N ASP A 180 -10.75 13.45 -7.86
CA ASP A 180 -10.17 12.93 -9.09
C ASP A 180 -8.65 12.87 -9.06
N MET A 181 -8.06 12.13 -10.00
CA MET A 181 -6.61 12.00 -10.12
C MET A 181 -5.92 13.36 -10.35
N GLY A 182 -6.54 14.27 -11.11
CA GLY A 182 -5.99 15.60 -11.34
C GLY A 182 -5.81 16.36 -10.02
N ARG A 183 -6.86 16.37 -9.21
CA ARG A 183 -6.91 16.99 -7.89
C ARG A 183 -5.99 16.30 -6.90
N SER A 184 -5.95 14.97 -6.86
CA SER A 184 -5.10 14.23 -5.93
C SER A 184 -3.60 14.42 -6.25
N ILE A 185 -3.22 14.49 -7.54
CA ILE A 185 -1.85 14.82 -7.96
C ILE A 185 -1.49 16.26 -7.60
N GLU A 186 -2.38 17.21 -7.88
CA GLU A 186 -2.19 18.63 -7.53
C GLU A 186 -1.96 18.79 -6.02
N LEU A 187 -2.86 18.26 -5.19
CA LEU A 187 -2.79 18.35 -3.73
C LEU A 187 -1.53 17.67 -3.18
N THR A 188 -1.14 16.53 -3.75
CA THR A 188 0.12 15.86 -3.40
C THR A 188 1.32 16.76 -3.71
N GLY A 189 1.38 17.36 -4.91
CA GLY A 189 2.42 18.31 -5.29
C GLY A 189 2.49 19.53 -4.36
N LEU A 190 1.34 20.12 -4.02
CA LEU A 190 1.25 21.22 -3.06
C LEU A 190 1.74 20.83 -1.66
N ALA A 191 1.40 19.64 -1.18
CA ALA A 191 1.86 19.13 0.11
C ALA A 191 3.38 18.92 0.13
N HIS A 192 3.95 18.34 -0.94
CA HIS A 192 5.40 18.21 -1.09
C HIS A 192 6.08 19.58 -1.11
N ARG A 193 5.54 20.55 -1.87
CA ARG A 193 6.04 21.92 -1.92
C ARG A 193 5.99 22.59 -0.56
N LYS A 194 4.88 22.48 0.19
CA LYS A 194 4.75 23.02 1.56
C LYS A 194 5.87 22.49 2.45
N HIS A 195 6.15 21.19 2.38
CA HIS A 195 7.22 20.55 3.16
C HIS A 195 8.64 20.97 2.73
N TYR A 196 8.92 21.05 1.42
CA TYR A 196 10.26 21.42 0.96
C TYR A 196 10.59 22.90 1.15
N ARG A 197 9.57 23.78 1.20
CA ARG A 197 9.76 25.20 1.54
C ARG A 197 10.28 25.42 2.97
N THR A 198 10.00 24.48 3.90
CA THR A 198 10.50 24.57 5.27
C THR A 198 11.91 24.00 5.44
N GLN A 199 12.51 23.47 4.37
CA GLN A 199 13.85 22.86 4.39
C GLN A 199 14.86 23.76 3.67
N GLN A 200 16.06 23.89 4.22
CA GLN A 200 17.16 24.64 3.60
C GLN A 200 17.95 23.72 2.65
N GLY A 201 18.34 24.24 1.48
CA GLY A 201 19.24 23.56 0.54
C GLY A 201 18.79 23.62 -0.91
N ILE A 202 19.78 23.56 -1.82
CA ILE A 202 19.56 23.67 -3.28
C ILE A 202 18.71 22.51 -3.81
N GLU A 203 18.88 21.29 -3.28
CA GLU A 203 18.08 20.12 -3.67
C GLU A 203 16.58 20.33 -3.37
N HIS A 204 16.25 20.92 -2.22
CA HIS A 204 14.87 21.20 -1.84
C HIS A 204 14.27 22.33 -2.68
N TRP A 205 15.06 23.37 -2.97
CA TRP A 205 14.66 24.43 -3.89
C TRP A 205 14.35 23.90 -5.29
N LEU A 206 15.16 22.96 -5.80
CA LEU A 206 14.87 22.27 -7.06
C LEU A 206 13.56 21.47 -6.95
N LYS A 207 13.37 20.65 -5.91
CA LYS A 207 12.12 19.88 -5.72
C LYS A 207 10.86 20.74 -5.66
N VAL A 208 10.93 21.96 -5.12
CA VAL A 208 9.80 22.92 -5.12
C VAL A 208 9.35 23.33 -6.53
N LYS A 209 10.25 23.29 -7.51
CA LYS A 209 10.02 23.64 -8.92
C LYS A 209 9.63 22.43 -9.78
N PHE A 210 9.72 21.21 -9.25
CA PHE A 210 9.42 19.98 -9.97
C PHE A 210 8.04 19.45 -9.54
N GLU A 211 7.00 19.98 -10.18
CA GLU A 211 5.65 19.42 -10.03
C GLU A 211 5.43 18.24 -10.97
N THR A 212 4.75 17.22 -10.44
CA THR A 212 4.23 16.14 -11.28
C THR A 212 2.97 16.61 -11.99
N ILE A 213 2.88 16.27 -13.27
CA ILE A 213 1.70 16.48 -14.08
C ILE A 213 1.06 15.14 -14.46
N PRO A 214 -0.29 15.05 -14.48
CA PRO A 214 -0.96 13.92 -15.11
C PRO A 214 -0.69 13.95 -16.62
N VAL A 215 -0.38 12.79 -17.20
CA VAL A 215 -0.14 12.65 -18.64
C VAL A 215 -0.88 11.45 -19.23
N SER A 216 -1.08 11.45 -20.54
CA SER A 216 -1.58 10.27 -21.25
C SER A 216 -0.55 9.14 -21.25
N LYS A 217 -1.02 7.89 -21.36
CA LYS A 217 -0.15 6.71 -21.47
C LYS A 217 0.84 6.82 -22.63
N GLN A 218 0.39 7.29 -23.79
CA GLN A 218 1.24 7.48 -24.97
C GLN A 218 2.38 8.49 -24.71
N ARG A 219 2.09 9.60 -24.01
CA ARG A 219 3.10 10.59 -23.66
C ARG A 219 4.10 10.01 -22.65
N TYR A 220 3.63 9.26 -21.67
CA TYR A 220 4.48 8.58 -20.70
C TYR A 220 5.45 7.60 -21.37
N GLU A 221 4.96 6.75 -22.27
CA GLU A 221 5.78 5.76 -22.99
C GLU A 221 6.87 6.42 -23.83
N ARG A 222 6.57 7.57 -24.45
CA ARG A 222 7.51 8.28 -25.33
C ARG A 222 8.51 9.17 -24.58
N LEU A 223 8.11 9.80 -23.49
CA LEU A 223 8.85 10.94 -22.90
C LEU A 223 9.20 10.79 -21.41
N SER A 224 8.90 9.65 -20.77
CA SER A 224 9.09 9.45 -19.32
C SER A 224 10.07 8.29 -19.03
N ILE A 225 9.73 7.42 -18.06
CA ILE A 225 10.59 6.35 -17.54
C ILE A 225 11.13 5.40 -18.61
N PRO A 226 10.33 4.90 -19.58
CA PRO A 226 10.85 3.95 -20.58
C PRO A 226 12.00 4.53 -21.41
N MET A 227 11.87 5.80 -21.83
CA MET A 227 12.92 6.52 -22.54
C MET A 227 14.17 6.72 -21.66
N GLN A 228 13.98 7.19 -20.42
CA GLN A 228 15.10 7.38 -19.48
C GLN A 228 15.85 6.07 -19.22
N LYS A 229 15.12 4.95 -19.08
CA LYS A 229 15.69 3.61 -18.89
C LYS A 229 16.45 3.13 -20.13
N ALA A 230 15.93 3.39 -21.33
CA ALA A 230 16.65 3.05 -22.56
C ALA A 230 18.00 3.78 -22.65
N VAL A 231 18.03 5.07 -22.30
CA VAL A 231 19.28 5.87 -22.24
C VAL A 231 20.23 5.35 -21.16
N VAL A 232 19.74 5.19 -19.92
CA VAL A 232 20.57 4.75 -18.78
C VAL A 232 21.13 3.34 -19.01
N SER A 233 20.31 2.40 -19.49
CA SER A 233 20.77 1.05 -19.81
C SER A 233 21.74 1.02 -21.00
N GLY A 234 21.63 1.97 -21.94
CA GLY A 234 22.63 2.19 -23.00
C GLY A 234 23.98 2.60 -22.43
N ILE A 235 23.99 3.59 -21.52
CA ILE A 235 25.20 4.07 -20.84
C ILE A 235 25.86 2.95 -20.02
N ASN A 236 25.07 2.21 -19.23
CA ASN A 236 25.60 1.10 -18.42
C ASN A 236 26.21 0.00 -19.30
N ARG A 237 25.54 -0.39 -20.41
CA ARG A 237 26.09 -1.37 -21.37
C ARG A 237 27.38 -0.87 -22.04
N PHE A 238 27.48 0.43 -22.34
CA PHE A 238 28.70 1.01 -22.91
C PHE A 238 29.84 1.02 -21.89
N ALA A 239 29.56 1.34 -20.62
CA ALA A 239 30.54 1.27 -19.55
C ALA A 239 31.05 -0.16 -19.29
N GLU A 240 30.18 -1.17 -19.40
CA GLU A 240 30.57 -2.59 -19.35
C GLU A 240 31.49 -2.96 -20.51
N LYS A 241 31.24 -2.45 -21.73
CA LYS A 241 32.14 -2.63 -22.88
C LYS A 241 33.51 -1.96 -22.67
N LEU A 242 33.57 -0.86 -21.91
CA LEU A 242 34.82 -0.22 -21.50
C LEU A 242 35.51 -0.91 -20.31
N SER A 243 35.06 -2.10 -19.88
CA SER A 243 35.63 -2.85 -18.76
C SER A 243 35.65 -2.08 -17.43
N MET A 244 34.73 -1.13 -17.26
CA MET A 244 34.58 -0.42 -15.98
C MET A 244 34.08 -1.41 -14.93
N LYS A 245 34.76 -1.45 -13.76
CA LYS A 245 34.42 -2.39 -12.67
C LYS A 245 32.97 -2.28 -12.15
N LYS A 246 32.31 -1.13 -12.34
CA LYS A 246 30.92 -0.90 -11.94
C LYS A 246 30.18 -0.03 -12.96
N PRO A 247 28.92 -0.35 -13.31
CA PRO A 247 28.11 0.52 -14.14
C PRO A 247 27.82 1.83 -13.40
N PRO A 248 28.11 3.00 -14.00
CA PRO A 248 28.04 4.30 -13.32
C PRO A 248 26.61 4.67 -12.91
N LEU A 249 25.59 4.18 -13.63
CA LEU A 249 24.19 4.54 -13.40
C LEU A 249 23.35 3.35 -12.91
N ALA A 250 23.97 2.33 -12.32
CA ALA A 250 23.27 1.14 -11.82
C ALA A 250 22.20 1.45 -10.74
N LYS A 251 22.38 2.54 -9.96
CA LYS A 251 21.36 2.99 -8.99
C LYS A 251 20.16 3.60 -9.71
N ALA A 252 20.39 4.53 -10.64
CA ALA A 252 19.34 5.17 -11.42
C ALA A 252 18.51 4.14 -12.22
N GLU A 253 19.17 3.15 -12.83
CA GLU A 253 18.46 2.07 -13.53
C GLU A 253 17.55 1.26 -12.60
N ARG A 254 17.99 0.96 -11.38
CA ARG A 254 17.17 0.26 -10.38
C ARG A 254 15.98 1.11 -9.94
N ASP A 255 16.17 2.40 -9.73
CA ASP A 255 15.11 3.31 -9.31
C ASP A 255 14.06 3.51 -10.41
N LEU A 256 14.49 3.64 -11.67
CA LEU A 256 13.58 3.67 -12.83
C LEU A 256 12.78 2.37 -12.98
N ASN A 257 13.43 1.21 -12.81
CA ASN A 257 12.75 -0.09 -12.83
C ASN A 257 11.72 -0.25 -11.70
N ARG A 258 11.97 0.35 -10.53
CA ARG A 258 11.00 0.35 -9.42
C ARG A 258 9.80 1.23 -9.75
N ALA A 259 10.04 2.43 -10.28
CA ALA A 259 8.99 3.35 -10.65
C ALA A 259 8.10 2.82 -11.80
N GLU A 260 8.68 2.18 -12.81
CA GLU A 260 7.95 1.51 -13.90
C GLU A 260 7.01 0.42 -13.36
N LYS A 261 7.54 -0.51 -12.53
CA LYS A 261 6.74 -1.58 -11.91
C LYS A 261 5.64 -1.04 -11.00
N LEU A 262 5.91 0.07 -10.31
CA LEU A 262 4.90 0.72 -9.50
C LEU A 262 3.78 1.23 -10.40
N ILE A 263 4.10 1.94 -11.48
CA ILE A 263 3.10 2.46 -12.41
C ILE A 263 2.28 1.33 -13.05
N GLU A 264 2.93 0.26 -13.51
CA GLU A 264 2.24 -0.93 -14.04
C GLU A 264 1.26 -1.55 -13.02
N LEU A 265 1.63 -1.59 -11.74
CA LEU A 265 0.80 -2.14 -10.68
C LEU A 265 -0.47 -1.29 -10.44
N TYR A 266 -0.34 0.03 -10.53
CA TYR A 266 -1.44 0.97 -10.28
C TYR A 266 -2.24 1.32 -11.53
N GLU A 267 -1.71 1.04 -12.72
CA GLU A 267 -2.31 1.37 -14.02
C GLU A 267 -3.81 1.04 -14.11
N PRO A 268 -4.28 -0.16 -13.70
CA PRO A 268 -5.71 -0.47 -13.73
C PRO A 268 -6.56 0.49 -12.88
N PHE A 269 -6.01 1.00 -11.79
CA PHE A 269 -6.72 1.82 -10.81
C PHE A 269 -6.60 3.33 -11.05
N ILE A 270 -5.66 3.78 -11.87
CA ILE A 270 -5.42 5.22 -12.16
C ILE A 270 -5.68 5.60 -13.62
N LEU A 271 -5.75 4.64 -14.53
CA LEU A 271 -5.99 4.87 -15.97
C LEU A 271 -7.25 4.19 -16.49
N HIS A 272 -7.42 2.89 -16.23
CA HIS A 272 -8.39 2.08 -16.99
C HIS A 272 -9.77 1.98 -16.34
N ASN A 273 -9.83 1.68 -15.04
CA ASN A 273 -11.10 1.31 -14.42
C ASN A 273 -11.82 2.55 -13.88
N GLU A 274 -12.89 2.99 -14.51
CA GLU A 274 -13.74 4.06 -13.98
C GLU A 274 -14.89 3.45 -13.16
N HIS A 275 -14.83 3.62 -11.84
CA HIS A 275 -15.86 3.14 -10.92
C HIS A 275 -16.27 4.30 -10.01
N VAL A 276 -17.58 4.45 -9.87
CA VAL A 276 -18.21 5.32 -8.87
C VAL A 276 -18.98 4.40 -7.94
N PHE A 277 -18.72 4.52 -6.64
CA PHE A 277 -19.28 3.65 -5.61
C PHE A 277 -20.36 4.40 -4.83
N GLU A 278 -21.59 3.93 -4.96
CA GLU A 278 -22.74 4.42 -4.20
C GLU A 278 -22.73 3.83 -2.78
N CYS A 279 -22.88 4.69 -1.78
CA CYS A 279 -22.82 4.32 -0.36
C CYS A 279 -24.19 4.36 0.33
N GLU A 280 -25.29 4.23 -0.42
CA GLU A 280 -26.66 4.44 0.07
C GLU A 280 -26.98 3.62 1.33
N ASN A 281 -26.69 2.32 1.32
CA ASN A 281 -26.95 1.45 2.48
C ASN A 281 -26.26 1.94 3.76
N ALA A 282 -25.02 2.43 3.67
CA ALA A 282 -24.30 2.95 4.84
C ALA A 282 -24.88 4.30 5.30
N ARG A 283 -25.31 5.15 4.36
CA ARG A 283 -25.96 6.43 4.66
C ARG A 283 -27.32 6.24 5.33
N LEU A 284 -28.12 5.27 4.90
CA LEU A 284 -29.40 4.97 5.52
C LEU A 284 -29.21 4.59 7.00
N LEU A 285 -28.19 3.78 7.33
CA LEU A 285 -27.85 3.48 8.71
C LEU A 285 -27.37 4.72 9.48
N SER A 286 -26.55 5.57 8.86
CA SER A 286 -26.07 6.80 9.50
C SER A 286 -27.19 7.83 9.72
N ALA A 287 -28.20 7.87 8.85
CA ALA A 287 -29.27 8.87 8.88
C ALA A 287 -30.23 8.68 10.05
N VAL A 288 -30.42 7.43 10.49
CA VAL A 288 -31.32 7.06 11.59
C VAL A 288 -30.66 7.14 12.97
N LEU A 289 -29.39 7.56 13.05
CA LEU A 289 -28.71 7.74 14.33
C LEU A 289 -29.38 8.83 15.16
N PRO A 290 -29.54 8.61 16.48
CA PRO A 290 -29.83 9.67 17.44
C PRO A 290 -28.75 10.77 17.39
N ASP A 291 -29.15 12.02 17.65
CA ASP A 291 -28.26 13.17 17.52
C ASP A 291 -27.03 13.11 18.45
N ASP A 292 -27.18 12.51 19.63
CA ASP A 292 -26.10 12.28 20.60
C ASP A 292 -25.08 11.23 20.12
N GLU A 293 -25.48 10.28 19.26
CA GLU A 293 -24.60 9.25 18.70
C GLU A 293 -23.91 9.66 17.40
N ARG A 294 -24.44 10.65 16.68
CA ARG A 294 -23.92 11.10 15.37
C ARG A 294 -22.43 11.44 15.44
N SER A 295 -22.00 12.16 16.47
CA SER A 295 -20.60 12.60 16.60
C SER A 295 -19.60 11.43 16.61
N ALA A 296 -20.00 10.29 17.19
CA ALA A 296 -19.19 9.10 17.35
C ALA A 296 -19.27 8.18 16.12
N PHE A 297 -20.46 7.99 15.56
CA PHE A 297 -20.70 6.90 14.60
C PHE A 297 -21.15 7.31 13.21
N ALA A 298 -21.43 8.59 12.95
CA ALA A 298 -21.90 9.02 11.64
C ALA A 298 -20.89 8.69 10.51
N PHE A 299 -21.44 8.24 9.38
CA PHE A 299 -20.72 7.99 8.13
C PHE A 299 -21.00 9.14 7.15
N GLU A 300 -20.10 10.13 7.15
CA GLU A 300 -20.26 11.39 6.43
C GLU A 300 -19.02 11.69 5.55
N PRO A 301 -18.86 10.98 4.42
CA PRO A 301 -17.77 11.25 3.47
C PRO A 301 -17.79 12.67 2.90
N GLU A 302 -18.94 13.35 2.89
CA GLU A 302 -19.09 14.76 2.51
C GLU A 302 -18.35 15.73 3.45
N ALA A 303 -18.05 15.32 4.69
CA ALA A 303 -17.33 16.15 5.66
C ALA A 303 -15.82 16.21 5.42
N ILE A 304 -15.31 15.52 4.39
CA ILE A 304 -13.89 15.56 4.03
C ILE A 304 -13.61 16.83 3.22
N ASP A 305 -12.88 17.77 3.83
CA ASP A 305 -12.17 18.79 3.08
C ASP A 305 -10.91 18.17 2.46
N TRP A 306 -10.95 17.92 1.16
CA TRP A 306 -9.83 17.32 0.44
C TRP A 306 -8.55 18.16 0.52
N TRP A 307 -8.63 19.48 0.55
CA TRP A 307 -7.44 20.32 0.65
C TRP A 307 -6.75 20.13 2.00
N ASP A 308 -7.50 20.24 3.08
CA ASP A 308 -6.96 20.08 4.44
C ASP A 308 -6.51 18.64 4.70
N TYR A 309 -7.38 17.68 4.39
CA TYR A 309 -7.09 16.26 4.56
C TYR A 309 -5.82 15.85 3.81
N TRP A 310 -5.64 16.28 2.56
CA TRP A 310 -4.48 15.83 1.79
C TRP A 310 -3.18 16.52 2.22
N ILE A 311 -3.21 17.85 2.36
CA ILE A 311 -2.00 18.66 2.56
C ILE A 311 -1.55 18.66 4.03
N ASN A 312 -2.50 18.71 4.96
CA ASN A 312 -2.20 18.91 6.38
C ASN A 312 -2.26 17.61 7.20
N ILE A 313 -2.98 16.60 6.71
CA ILE A 313 -3.16 15.33 7.44
C ILE A 313 -2.44 14.18 6.73
N HIS A 314 -2.88 13.84 5.52
CA HIS A 314 -2.55 12.60 4.84
C HIS A 314 -1.10 12.54 4.34
N VAL A 315 -0.63 13.51 3.54
CA VAL A 315 0.77 13.51 3.08
C VAL A 315 1.77 13.64 4.25
N PRO A 316 1.54 14.50 5.27
CA PRO A 316 2.34 14.48 6.49
C PRO A 316 2.34 13.12 7.20
N ALA A 317 1.19 12.44 7.29
CA ALA A 317 1.10 11.10 7.83
C ALA A 317 1.93 10.09 7.03
N LEU A 318 1.87 10.12 5.70
CA LEU A 318 2.70 9.26 4.84
C LEU A 318 4.20 9.50 5.08
N ARG A 319 4.62 10.75 5.25
CA ARG A 319 6.01 11.11 5.57
C ARG A 319 6.46 10.58 6.93
N ARG A 320 5.56 10.50 7.90
CA ARG A 320 5.84 9.98 9.25
C ARG A 320 5.84 8.45 9.29
N TRP A 321 4.85 7.81 8.66
CA TRP A 321 4.55 6.38 8.86
C TRP A 321 4.94 5.49 7.68
N CYS A 322 4.96 6.01 6.44
CA CYS A 322 5.17 5.19 5.24
C CYS A 322 6.56 5.40 4.61
N TYR A 323 7.00 6.65 4.46
CA TYR A 323 8.24 6.97 3.74
C TYR A 323 9.49 6.37 4.40
N PRO A 324 9.64 6.39 5.75
CA PRO A 324 10.76 5.73 6.41
C PRO A 324 10.84 4.24 6.07
N LEU A 325 9.71 3.53 6.07
CA LEU A 325 9.65 2.10 5.73
C LEU A 325 10.06 1.84 4.27
N MET A 326 9.65 2.70 3.34
CA MET A 326 10.07 2.61 1.93
C MET A 326 11.57 2.83 1.74
N GLU A 327 12.17 3.66 2.61
CA GLU A 327 13.61 3.93 2.64
C GLU A 327 14.40 2.88 3.43
N GLY A 328 13.73 1.88 4.02
CA GLY A 328 14.34 0.86 4.86
C GLY A 328 14.73 1.34 6.26
N ARG A 329 14.19 2.48 6.70
CA ARG A 329 14.36 3.02 8.05
C ARG A 329 13.26 2.47 8.97
N PRO A 330 13.60 2.05 10.21
CA PRO A 330 12.58 1.65 11.17
C PRO A 330 11.70 2.85 11.55
N LEU A 331 10.45 2.58 11.90
CA LEU A 331 9.60 3.59 12.56
C LEU A 331 10.07 3.79 14.00
N GLU A 332 9.78 4.96 14.57
CA GLU A 332 9.99 5.23 16.00
C GLU A 332 9.40 4.07 16.81
N SER A 333 10.23 3.44 17.64
CA SER A 333 9.81 2.33 18.49
C SER A 333 8.77 2.84 19.48
N ARG A 334 7.53 2.35 19.37
CA ARG A 334 6.56 2.53 20.45
C ARG A 334 6.91 1.57 21.58
N PRO A 335 6.96 2.03 22.85
CA PRO A 335 6.95 1.10 23.95
C PRO A 335 5.72 0.19 23.82
N PRO A 336 5.83 -1.11 24.13
CA PRO A 336 4.68 -2.00 24.16
C PRO A 336 3.56 -1.35 24.97
N ARG A 337 2.33 -1.40 24.45
CA ARG A 337 1.17 -0.91 25.19
C ARG A 337 1.09 -1.73 26.49
N ASP A 338 1.22 -1.08 27.63
CA ASP A 338 0.99 -1.72 28.91
C ASP A 338 -0.51 -2.02 29.00
N LEU A 339 -0.87 -3.28 28.80
CA LEU A 339 -2.26 -3.67 28.68
C LEU A 339 -2.94 -3.81 30.06
N GLY A 340 -2.24 -3.56 31.17
CA GLY A 340 -2.87 -3.54 32.50
C GLY A 340 -3.46 -4.87 32.97
N TRP A 341 -3.13 -5.99 32.32
CA TRP A 341 -3.58 -7.35 32.72
C TRP A 341 -2.75 -7.93 33.88
N GLY A 342 -2.11 -7.07 34.68
CA GLY A 342 -1.50 -7.50 35.93
C GLY A 342 -2.59 -7.96 36.91
N PRO A 343 -2.34 -8.97 37.76
CA PRO A 343 -3.26 -9.29 38.83
C PRO A 343 -3.46 -8.03 39.69
N GLU A 344 -4.71 -7.69 40.01
CA GLU A 344 -5.00 -6.57 40.90
C GLU A 344 -4.16 -6.68 42.18
N PRO A 345 -3.59 -5.57 42.69
CA PRO A 345 -2.85 -5.61 43.93
C PRO A 345 -3.78 -6.10 45.04
N SER A 346 -3.45 -7.25 45.63
CA SER A 346 -4.27 -7.81 46.71
C SER A 346 -4.40 -6.79 47.83
N ALA A 347 -5.62 -6.61 48.34
CA ALA A 347 -5.96 -5.71 49.45
C ALA A 347 -5.27 -6.07 50.80
N ALA A 348 -4.27 -6.95 50.81
CA ALA A 348 -3.56 -7.39 52.01
C ALA A 348 -2.43 -6.44 52.47
N ALA A 349 -2.08 -5.40 51.71
CA ALA A 349 -1.02 -4.46 52.09
C ALA A 349 -1.49 -3.25 52.94
N ALA A 350 -2.80 -3.10 53.19
CA ALA A 350 -3.35 -1.94 53.90
C ALA A 350 -3.44 -2.10 55.44
N VAL A 351 -2.95 -3.19 56.02
CA VAL A 351 -3.09 -3.48 57.48
C VAL A 351 -1.79 -3.32 58.28
N ALA A 352 -0.67 -2.91 57.67
CA ALA A 352 0.62 -2.83 58.38
C ALA A 352 0.99 -1.43 58.95
N HIS A 353 0.14 -0.41 58.86
CA HIS A 353 0.47 0.95 59.34
C HIS A 353 -0.61 1.60 60.21
N SER A 354 -1.17 0.85 61.16
CA SER A 354 -1.92 1.43 62.27
C SER A 354 -1.53 0.76 63.59
N GLY A 355 -0.42 1.20 64.16
CA GLY A 355 0.04 0.71 65.45
C GLY A 355 1.38 1.29 65.86
N GLU A 356 1.41 2.60 66.16
CA GLU A 356 2.28 3.20 67.18
C GLU A 356 2.07 4.72 67.21
N ASN A 357 1.31 5.18 68.19
CA ASN A 357 1.53 6.46 68.87
C ASN A 357 0.76 6.42 70.20
N ARG A 358 1.54 6.28 71.28
CA ARG A 358 1.15 6.58 72.66
C ARG A 358 2.12 7.61 73.18
#